data_AF-A0A933NWG1-F1
#
_entry.id   AF-A0A933NWG1-F1
#
_cell.length_a   1.000
_cell.length_b   1.000
_cell.length_c   1.000
_cell.angle_alpha   90.00
_cell.angle_beta   90.00
_cell.angle_gamma   90.00
#
_symmetry.space_group_name_H-M   'P 1'
#
loop_
_entity.id
_entity.type
_entity.pdbx_description
1 polymer ?
#
loop_
_entity_poly.entity_id
_entity_poly.type
_entity_poly.pdbx_seq_one_letter_code
_entity_poly.pdbx_strand_id
1 'polypeptide(L)'
;MALFVSGIGFVIAAARTSREAPAAVEAPAAAPVASIKQVMQGITMPAATSVYNAVGTVMNADGIKETAPQNDEEWTALASQAAALVESGNLLLIGKRLVDSGEWVTMTRAMIEKGQLAIKAAEAHDKEGILSAGSEINDTCDTCHAKYQRQ
;
A
#
# COMPACT_ATOMS: atom_id res chain seq x y z
N MET A 1 -4.52 -27.90 67.02
CA MET A 1 -5.84 -28.47 66.63
C MET A 1 -6.65 -27.31 66.07
N ALA A 2 -7.08 -27.44 64.83
CA ALA A 2 -7.65 -26.39 64.01
C ALA A 2 -9.08 -25.97 64.46
N LEU A 3 -9.54 -24.74 64.15
CA LEU A 3 -10.68 -24.41 63.26
C LEU A 3 -11.59 -23.40 64.01
N PHE A 4 -12.38 -22.46 63.47
CA PHE A 4 -12.77 -21.99 62.14
C PHE A 4 -13.31 -20.56 62.36
N VAL A 5 -12.80 -19.53 61.67
CA VAL A 5 -13.46 -18.20 61.65
C VAL A 5 -14.43 -18.17 60.48
N SER A 6 -15.73 -18.12 60.79
CA SER A 6 -16.81 -17.98 59.81
C SER A 6 -16.89 -16.52 59.36
N GLY A 7 -16.47 -16.26 58.12
CA GLY A 7 -16.68 -14.99 57.44
C GLY A 7 -17.64 -15.18 56.28
N ILE A 8 -18.86 -14.66 56.42
CA ILE A 8 -19.88 -14.64 55.36
C ILE A 8 -19.39 -13.73 54.23
N GLY A 9 -18.94 -14.34 53.13
CA GLY A 9 -18.60 -13.62 51.90
C GLY A 9 -19.86 -13.27 51.13
N PHE A 10 -20.22 -11.99 51.07
CA PHE A 10 -21.22 -11.46 50.15
C PHE A 10 -20.66 -11.56 48.71
N VAL A 11 -21.14 -12.54 47.95
CA VAL A 11 -20.86 -12.63 46.51
C VAL A 11 -21.79 -11.66 45.80
N ILE A 12 -21.29 -10.47 45.47
CA ILE A 12 -21.96 -9.57 44.52
C ILE A 12 -21.76 -10.20 43.14
N ALA A 13 -22.76 -10.96 42.69
CA ALA A 13 -22.86 -11.44 41.32
C ALA A 13 -23.13 -10.23 40.40
N ALA A 14 -22.07 -9.55 39.97
CA ALA A 14 -22.15 -8.61 38.87
C ALA A 14 -22.43 -9.42 37.59
N ALA A 15 -23.69 -9.48 37.18
CA ALA A 15 -24.09 -9.99 35.88
C ALA A 15 -23.42 -9.13 34.81
N ARG A 16 -22.27 -9.61 34.30
CA ARG A 16 -21.71 -9.10 33.05
C ARG A 16 -22.60 -9.61 31.95
N THR A 17 -23.59 -8.81 31.57
CA THR A 17 -24.26 -8.92 30.28
C THR A 17 -23.17 -8.69 29.24
N SER A 18 -22.60 -9.78 28.72
CA SER A 18 -21.72 -9.73 27.56
C SER A 18 -22.51 -9.07 26.44
N ARG A 19 -22.16 -7.84 26.10
CA ARG A 19 -22.69 -7.17 24.91
C ARG A 19 -22.10 -7.94 23.73
N GLU A 20 -22.91 -8.80 23.12
CA GLU A 20 -22.51 -9.55 21.94
C GLU A 20 -22.11 -8.54 20.86
N ALA A 21 -20.84 -8.57 20.46
CA ALA A 21 -20.36 -7.71 19.39
C ALA A 21 -21.12 -8.10 18.11
N PRO A 22 -21.64 -7.14 17.33
CA PRO A 22 -22.26 -7.48 16.07
C PRO A 22 -21.27 -8.28 15.22
N ALA A 23 -21.73 -9.39 14.63
CA ALA A 23 -20.93 -10.19 13.73
C ALA A 23 -20.33 -9.29 12.65
N ALA A 24 -19.01 -9.39 12.45
CA ALA A 24 -18.33 -8.64 11.41
C ALA A 24 -18.97 -8.96 10.06
N VAL A 25 -19.49 -7.95 9.37
CA VAL A 25 -19.99 -8.10 8.00
C VAL A 25 -18.77 -8.36 7.12
N GLU A 26 -18.65 -9.58 6.61
CA GLU A 26 -17.58 -9.96 5.71
C GLU A 26 -17.77 -9.21 4.37
N ALA A 27 -16.73 -8.51 3.91
CA ALA A 27 -16.79 -7.81 2.64
C ALA A 27 -16.96 -8.82 1.49
N PRO A 28 -17.82 -8.55 0.49
CA PRO A 28 -17.98 -9.46 -0.63
C PRO A 28 -16.66 -9.64 -1.38
N ALA A 29 -16.32 -10.89 -1.70
CA ALA A 29 -15.13 -11.21 -2.46
C ALA A 29 -15.18 -10.52 -3.84
N ALA A 30 -14.17 -9.70 -4.14
CA ALA A 30 -14.09 -8.98 -5.41
C ALA A 30 -13.83 -9.96 -6.58
N ALA A 31 -14.69 -9.94 -7.60
CA ALA A 31 -14.48 -10.68 -8.83
C ALA A 31 -13.60 -9.86 -9.80
N PRO A 32 -12.39 -10.31 -10.15
CA PRO A 32 -11.50 -9.55 -11.02
C PRO A 32 -12.02 -9.53 -12.47
N VAL A 33 -12.36 -8.32 -12.97
CA VAL A 33 -12.82 -8.13 -14.36
C VAL A 33 -11.69 -7.90 -15.37
N ALA A 34 -10.58 -7.29 -14.93
CA ALA A 34 -9.39 -7.04 -15.76
C ALA A 34 -8.34 -8.17 -15.64
N SER A 35 -7.51 -8.35 -16.65
CA SER A 35 -6.31 -9.20 -16.60
C SER A 35 -5.17 -8.51 -15.82
N ILE A 36 -4.12 -9.26 -15.47
CA ILE A 36 -2.88 -8.70 -14.90
C ILE A 36 -2.33 -7.61 -15.82
N LYS A 37 -2.21 -7.89 -17.12
CA LYS A 37 -1.72 -6.93 -18.12
C LYS A 37 -2.56 -5.65 -18.15
N GLN A 38 -3.89 -5.75 -18.07
CA GLN A 38 -4.77 -4.58 -18.04
C GLN A 38 -4.59 -3.76 -16.76
N VAL A 39 -4.39 -4.38 -15.61
CA VAL A 39 -4.08 -3.66 -14.36
C VAL A 39 -2.71 -2.96 -14.47
N MET A 40 -1.68 -3.69 -14.93
CA MET A 40 -0.34 -3.15 -15.06
C MET A 40 -0.28 -1.96 -16.04
N GLN A 41 -0.88 -2.11 -17.21
CA GLN A 41 -0.86 -1.05 -18.23
C GLN A 41 -1.83 0.10 -17.95
N GLY A 42 -2.98 -0.20 -17.34
CA GLY A 42 -4.05 0.78 -17.14
C GLY A 42 -3.97 1.54 -15.81
N ILE A 43 -3.27 1.01 -14.81
CA ILE A 43 -3.20 1.61 -13.47
C ILE A 43 -1.76 1.70 -12.98
N THR A 44 -1.05 0.57 -12.89
CA THR A 44 0.28 0.52 -12.25
C THR A 44 1.30 1.40 -12.98
N MET A 45 1.42 1.24 -14.30
CA MET A 45 2.39 1.96 -15.13
C MET A 45 2.15 3.48 -15.16
N PRO A 46 0.94 4.00 -15.44
CA PRO A 46 0.72 5.46 -15.40
C PRO A 46 0.94 6.04 -13.99
N ALA A 47 0.50 5.35 -12.94
CA ALA A 47 0.71 5.78 -11.56
C ALA A 47 2.20 5.83 -11.17
N ALA A 48 2.97 4.79 -11.51
CA ALA A 48 4.42 4.77 -11.30
C ALA A 48 5.13 5.86 -12.12
N THR A 49 4.69 6.09 -13.36
CA THR A 49 5.22 7.17 -14.22
C THR A 49 5.01 8.54 -13.59
N SER A 50 3.86 8.78 -12.95
CA SER A 50 3.63 10.01 -12.20
C SER A 50 4.61 10.18 -11.05
N VAL A 51 4.93 9.12 -10.30
CA VAL A 51 5.93 9.17 -9.22
C VAL A 51 7.33 9.45 -9.80
N TYR A 52 7.74 8.75 -10.85
CA TYR A 52 9.07 8.89 -11.44
C TYR A 52 9.33 10.27 -12.05
N ASN A 53 8.29 10.89 -12.62
CA ASN A 53 8.42 12.18 -13.29
C ASN A 53 8.10 13.38 -12.38
N ALA A 54 7.64 13.13 -11.14
CA ALA A 54 7.22 14.19 -10.23
C ALA A 54 8.37 15.09 -9.83
N VAL A 55 9.54 14.50 -9.56
CA VAL A 55 10.74 15.21 -9.11
C VAL A 55 11.92 14.83 -9.98
N GLY A 56 12.69 15.82 -10.42
CA GLY A 56 13.91 15.55 -11.19
C GLY A 56 14.69 16.79 -11.56
N THR A 57 15.90 16.58 -12.06
CA THR A 57 16.79 17.65 -12.51
C THR A 57 17.22 17.36 -13.95
N VAL A 58 16.95 18.30 -14.85
CA VAL A 58 17.37 18.22 -16.25
C VAL A 58 18.45 19.26 -16.49
N MET A 59 19.62 18.83 -16.94
CA MET A 59 20.66 19.71 -17.46
C MET A 59 20.49 19.85 -18.97
N ASN A 60 20.35 21.08 -19.46
CA ASN A 60 20.28 21.40 -20.88
C ASN A 60 21.17 22.61 -21.22
N ALA A 61 21.19 23.01 -22.50
CA ALA A 61 22.00 24.14 -22.97
C ALA A 61 21.67 25.47 -22.26
N ASP A 62 20.47 25.57 -21.67
CA ASP A 62 19.98 26.76 -20.96
C ASP A 62 20.26 26.71 -19.45
N GLY A 63 20.84 25.61 -18.93
CA GLY A 63 21.24 25.44 -17.54
C GLY A 63 20.60 24.24 -16.84
N ILE A 64 20.48 24.33 -15.52
CA ILE A 64 19.86 23.30 -14.67
C ILE A 64 18.39 23.67 -14.44
N LYS A 65 17.47 22.78 -14.82
CA LYS A 65 16.04 22.89 -14.51
C LYS A 65 15.63 21.80 -13.54
N GLU A 66 15.10 22.20 -12.39
CA GLU A 66 14.45 21.28 -11.45
C GLU A 66 12.94 21.23 -11.73
N THR A 67 12.37 20.03 -11.60
CA THR A 67 10.93 19.75 -11.66
C THR A 67 10.51 19.22 -10.29
N ALA A 68 9.40 19.73 -9.78
CA ALA A 68 8.71 19.27 -8.58
C ALA A 68 7.25 19.76 -8.61
N PRO A 69 6.32 19.17 -7.86
CA PRO A 69 5.01 19.78 -7.62
C PRO A 69 5.16 21.17 -6.98
N GLN A 70 4.37 22.13 -7.44
CA GLN A 70 4.52 23.56 -7.08
C GLN A 70 3.54 24.05 -6.01
N ASN A 71 2.47 23.31 -5.77
CA ASN A 71 1.39 23.68 -4.87
C ASN A 71 0.73 22.44 -4.27
N ASP A 72 -0.09 22.65 -3.23
CA ASP A 72 -0.75 21.60 -2.48
C ASP A 72 -1.65 20.71 -3.35
N GLU A 73 -2.25 21.26 -4.40
CA GLU A 73 -3.09 20.50 -5.34
C GLU A 73 -2.24 19.49 -6.13
N GLU A 74 -1.10 19.91 -6.66
CA GLU A 74 -0.17 19.04 -7.38
C GLU A 74 0.44 17.96 -6.45
N TRP A 75 0.76 18.32 -5.20
CA TRP A 75 1.22 17.34 -4.21
C TRP A 75 0.14 16.33 -3.82
N THR A 76 -1.11 16.79 -3.66
CA THR A 76 -2.26 15.92 -3.41
C THR A 76 -2.52 14.99 -4.59
N ALA A 77 -2.39 15.49 -5.82
CA ALA A 77 -2.51 14.69 -7.03
C ALA A 77 -1.40 13.62 -7.09
N LEU A 78 -0.16 13.96 -6.72
CA LEU A 78 0.94 13.00 -6.64
C LEU A 78 0.69 11.92 -5.59
N ALA A 79 0.24 12.29 -4.38
CA ALA A 79 -0.13 11.34 -3.33
C ALA A 79 -1.24 10.40 -3.80
N SER A 80 -2.22 10.92 -4.56
CA SER A 80 -3.29 10.12 -5.15
C SER A 80 -2.78 9.13 -6.20
N GLN A 81 -1.80 9.51 -7.03
CA GLN A 81 -1.15 8.59 -7.98
C GLN A 81 -0.33 7.51 -7.25
N ALA A 82 0.43 7.88 -6.21
CA ALA A 82 1.13 6.90 -5.39
C ALA A 82 0.16 5.92 -4.70
N ALA A 83 -0.98 6.39 -4.22
CA ALA A 83 -2.04 5.53 -3.69
C ALA A 83 -2.63 4.60 -4.75
N ALA A 84 -2.87 5.08 -5.97
CA ALA A 84 -3.31 4.24 -7.08
C ALA A 84 -2.29 3.14 -7.43
N LEU A 85 -0.99 3.44 -7.35
CA LEU A 85 0.07 2.45 -7.53
C LEU A 85 -0.01 1.36 -6.44
N VAL A 86 -0.10 1.76 -5.17
CA VAL A 86 -0.22 0.84 -4.02
C VAL A 86 -1.46 -0.05 -4.15
N GLU A 87 -2.62 0.54 -4.44
CA GLU A 87 -3.87 -0.22 -4.62
C GLU A 87 -3.83 -1.13 -5.85
N SER A 88 -3.10 -0.75 -6.90
CA SER A 88 -2.90 -1.63 -8.05
C SER A 88 -2.19 -2.94 -7.64
N GLY A 89 -1.29 -2.90 -6.65
CA GLY A 89 -0.67 -4.09 -6.07
C GLY A 89 -1.69 -5.00 -5.39
N ASN A 90 -2.63 -4.44 -4.63
CA ASN A 90 -3.72 -5.22 -4.02
C ASN A 90 -4.57 -5.92 -5.11
N LEU A 91 -4.83 -5.24 -6.23
CA LEU A 91 -5.58 -5.82 -7.35
C LEU A 91 -4.86 -7.01 -8.00
N LEU A 92 -3.54 -7.11 -7.91
CA LEU A 92 -2.75 -8.25 -8.41
C LEU A 92 -2.85 -9.49 -7.52
N LEU A 93 -3.37 -9.35 -6.29
CA LEU A 93 -3.51 -10.44 -5.33
C LEU A 93 -4.93 -11.05 -5.28
N ILE A 94 -5.82 -10.62 -6.18
CA ILE A 94 -7.23 -11.04 -6.19
C ILE A 94 -7.47 -12.20 -7.17
N GLY A 95 -8.05 -13.28 -6.65
CA GLY A 95 -8.55 -14.40 -7.45
C GLY A 95 -7.50 -14.96 -8.40
N LYS A 96 -7.86 -15.11 -9.68
CA LYS A 96 -6.98 -15.66 -10.73
C LYS A 96 -5.74 -14.82 -11.07
N ARG A 97 -5.60 -13.62 -10.51
CA ARG A 97 -4.40 -12.78 -10.71
C ARG A 97 -3.27 -13.15 -9.74
N LEU A 98 -3.59 -13.83 -8.64
CA LEU A 98 -2.60 -14.42 -7.76
C LEU A 98 -1.96 -15.60 -8.49
N VAL A 99 -0.77 -15.36 -9.07
CA VAL A 99 -0.06 -16.35 -9.90
C VAL A 99 0.43 -17.53 -9.05
N ASP A 100 1.00 -17.22 -7.89
CA ASP A 100 1.37 -18.17 -6.85
C ASP A 100 1.27 -17.52 -5.46
N SER A 101 1.25 -18.33 -4.41
CA SER A 101 1.15 -17.86 -3.02
C SER A 101 2.50 -17.50 -2.39
N GLY A 102 3.60 -17.60 -3.13
CA GLY A 102 4.96 -17.42 -2.63
C GLY A 102 5.56 -16.10 -3.09
N GLU A 103 6.40 -16.17 -4.14
CA GLU A 103 7.17 -15.03 -4.64
C GLU A 103 6.29 -13.96 -5.26
N TRP A 104 5.18 -14.32 -5.93
CA TRP A 104 4.24 -13.35 -6.46
C TRP A 104 3.68 -12.46 -5.34
N VAL A 105 3.21 -13.07 -4.26
CA VAL A 105 2.69 -12.35 -3.08
C VAL A 105 3.80 -11.52 -2.43
N THR A 106 4.98 -12.11 -2.24
CA THR A 106 6.11 -11.46 -1.56
C THR A 106 6.56 -10.21 -2.32
N MET A 107 6.81 -10.34 -3.62
CA MET A 107 7.28 -9.22 -4.47
C MET A 107 6.19 -8.16 -4.67
N THR A 108 4.93 -8.56 -4.82
CA THR A 108 3.81 -7.61 -4.89
C THR A 108 3.67 -6.81 -3.61
N ARG A 109 3.81 -7.44 -2.43
CA ARG A 109 3.79 -6.75 -1.14
C ARG A 109 4.98 -5.80 -0.97
N ALA A 110 6.16 -6.17 -1.47
CA ALA A 110 7.31 -5.28 -1.48
C ALA A 110 7.02 -4.01 -2.30
N MET A 111 6.43 -4.13 -3.49
CA MET A 111 6.01 -2.97 -4.29
C MET A 111 4.98 -2.09 -3.55
N ILE A 112 3.99 -2.70 -2.88
CA ILE A 112 3.00 -1.99 -2.05
C ILE A 112 3.70 -1.21 -0.93
N GLU A 113 4.60 -1.86 -0.18
CA GLU A 113 5.34 -1.22 0.91
C GLU A 113 6.19 -0.04 0.42
N LYS A 114 6.92 -0.20 -0.68
CA LYS A 114 7.73 0.88 -1.26
C LYS A 114 6.88 2.00 -1.83
N GLY A 115 5.74 1.67 -2.44
CA GLY A 115 4.75 2.66 -2.88
C GLY A 115 4.19 3.51 -1.73
N GLN A 116 4.03 2.95 -0.52
CA GLN A 116 3.60 3.72 0.65
C GLN A 116 4.62 4.77 1.09
N LEU A 117 5.91 4.59 0.78
CA LEU A 117 6.92 5.62 1.01
C LEU A 117 6.68 6.83 0.11
N ALA A 118 6.31 6.60 -1.16
CA ALA A 118 5.97 7.67 -2.08
C ALA A 118 4.71 8.44 -1.65
N ILE A 119 3.70 7.77 -1.08
CA ILE A 119 2.52 8.44 -0.51
C ILE A 119 2.95 9.39 0.61
N LYS A 120 3.70 8.89 1.60
CA LYS A 120 4.16 9.70 2.75
C LYS A 120 5.04 10.87 2.32
N ALA A 121 5.94 10.65 1.37
CA ALA A 121 6.79 11.70 0.84
C ALA A 121 5.98 12.76 0.09
N ALA A 122 4.97 12.35 -0.70
CA ALA A 122 4.07 13.28 -1.38
C ALA A 122 3.25 14.11 -0.38
N GLU A 123 2.70 13.50 0.65
CA GLU A 123 1.95 14.19 1.72
C GLU A 123 2.83 15.17 2.52
N ALA A 124 4.12 14.88 2.65
CA ALA A 124 5.09 15.71 3.35
C ALA A 124 5.76 16.77 2.46
N HIS A 125 5.43 16.82 1.16
CA HIS A 125 6.11 17.63 0.15
C HIS A 125 7.64 17.40 0.09
N ASP A 126 8.06 16.15 0.36
CA ASP A 126 9.45 15.73 0.46
C ASP A 126 9.98 15.27 -0.91
N LYS A 127 10.76 16.14 -1.56
CA LYS A 127 11.29 15.89 -2.91
C LYS A 127 12.31 14.76 -2.93
N GLU A 128 13.24 14.76 -1.98
CA GLU A 128 14.24 13.73 -1.80
C GLU A 128 13.59 12.38 -1.49
N GLY A 129 12.56 12.40 -0.64
CA GLY A 129 11.73 11.23 -0.35
C GLY A 129 11.06 10.64 -1.59
N ILE A 130 10.52 11.48 -2.48
CA ILE A 130 9.94 11.03 -3.76
C ILE A 130 11.00 10.41 -4.67
N LEU A 131 12.17 11.02 -4.79
CA LEU A 131 13.28 10.48 -5.60
C LEU A 131 13.73 9.11 -5.08
N SER A 132 13.93 8.98 -3.77
CA SER A 132 14.32 7.71 -3.13
C SER A 132 13.26 6.64 -3.33
N ALA A 133 11.98 6.98 -3.06
CA ALA A 133 10.87 6.05 -3.24
C ALA A 133 10.74 5.60 -4.70
N GLY A 134 10.94 6.50 -5.67
CA GLY A 134 10.95 6.17 -7.09
C GLY A 134 11.98 5.08 -7.44
N SER A 135 13.21 5.19 -6.91
CA SER A 135 14.24 4.17 -7.10
C SER A 135 13.85 2.83 -6.47
N GLU A 136 13.38 2.84 -5.22
CA GLU A 136 13.00 1.61 -4.52
C GLU A 136 11.81 0.91 -5.19
N ILE A 137 10.84 1.68 -5.71
CA ILE A 137 9.73 1.13 -6.49
C ILE A 137 10.27 0.50 -7.78
N ASN A 138 11.17 1.16 -8.51
CA ASN A 138 11.75 0.61 -9.73
C ASN A 138 12.43 -0.74 -9.48
N ASP A 139 13.22 -0.86 -8.41
CA ASP A 139 13.89 -2.10 -8.05
C ASP A 139 12.90 -3.25 -7.79
N THR A 140 11.75 -2.96 -7.16
CA THR A 140 10.69 -3.96 -6.98
C THR A 140 10.04 -4.36 -8.31
N CYS A 141 9.87 -3.41 -9.23
CA CYS A 141 9.33 -3.68 -10.57
C CYS A 141 10.26 -4.62 -11.34
N ASP A 142 11.55 -4.31 -11.38
CA ASP A 142 12.56 -5.11 -12.09
C ASP A 142 12.68 -6.51 -11.50
N THR A 143 12.67 -6.63 -10.17
CA THR A 143 12.72 -7.92 -9.47
C THR A 143 11.54 -8.81 -9.82
N CYS A 144 10.32 -8.27 -9.79
CA CYS A 144 9.11 -9.03 -10.14
C CYS A 144 9.10 -9.40 -11.63
N HIS A 145 9.41 -8.43 -12.50
CA HIS A 145 9.39 -8.62 -13.95
C HIS A 145 10.43 -9.61 -14.45
N ALA A 146 11.60 -9.71 -13.80
CA ALA A 146 12.61 -10.72 -14.12
C ALA A 146 12.05 -12.15 -14.09
N LYS A 147 11.04 -12.42 -13.26
CA LYS A 147 10.39 -13.71 -13.12
C LYS A 147 9.06 -13.84 -13.88
N TYR A 148 8.22 -12.81 -13.84
CA TYR A 148 6.82 -12.93 -14.26
C TYR A 148 6.48 -12.19 -15.56
N GLN A 149 7.34 -11.34 -16.12
CA GLN A 149 6.99 -10.51 -17.29
C GLN A 149 6.85 -11.31 -18.60
N ARG A 150 7.45 -12.51 -18.68
CA ARG A 150 7.34 -13.41 -19.85
C ARG A 150 6.16 -14.38 -19.78
N GLN A 151 5.36 -14.31 -18.72
CA GLN A 151 4.17 -15.14 -18.50
C GLN A 151 2.91 -14.33 -18.81
#